data_AF-A0A2T5JVQ4-F1
#
_entry.id   AF-A0A2T5JVQ4-F1
#
_cell.length_a   1.000
_cell.length_b   1.000
_cell.length_c   1.000
_cell.angle_alpha   90.00
_cell.angle_beta   90.00
_cell.angle_gamma   90.00
#
_symmetry.space_group_name_H-M   'P 1'
#
loop_
_entity.id
_entity.type
_entity.pdbx_description
1 polymer ?
#
loop_
_entity_poly.entity_id
_entity_poly.type
_entity_poly.pdbx_seq_one_letter_code
_entity_poly.pdbx_strand_id
1 'polypeptide(L)'
;MQPLMIPVLKRLMMGSALIMALGASLHSAPVLAHAMLVKAEPARRAVLSQPPAQVRLWFNEEIEKDYASLAVLDGAKAAVTDAKPTIAADDPKAIVLALPELAPGKYTVKFRVLSVDGHVVDTSYDFTVKSKAQEK
;
A
#
# COMPACT_ATOMS: atom_id res chain seq x y z
N MET A 1 49.84 -52.98 -17.13
CA MET A 1 49.63 -51.66 -17.76
C MET A 1 48.21 -51.20 -17.40
N GLN A 2 48.06 -50.01 -16.82
CA GLN A 2 46.79 -49.40 -16.35
C GLN A 2 45.89 -48.95 -17.54
N PRO A 3 44.69 -48.35 -17.34
CA PRO A 3 43.43 -48.91 -16.83
C PRO A 3 42.23 -48.53 -17.76
N LEU A 4 41.05 -49.15 -17.66
CA LEU A 4 39.85 -48.55 -18.30
C LEU A 4 38.51 -48.96 -17.67
N MET A 5 38.27 -48.55 -16.43
CA MET A 5 36.93 -48.60 -15.82
C MET A 5 36.56 -47.25 -15.18
N ILE A 6 36.58 -46.16 -15.96
CA ILE A 6 36.11 -44.84 -15.47
C ILE A 6 35.35 -43.99 -16.54
N PRO A 7 34.56 -44.51 -17.50
CA PRO A 7 33.67 -43.63 -18.27
C PRO A 7 32.25 -43.56 -17.72
N VAL A 8 31.72 -44.60 -17.07
CA VAL A 8 30.29 -44.68 -16.70
C VAL A 8 29.98 -43.98 -15.37
N LEU A 9 30.81 -44.17 -14.35
CA LEU A 9 30.60 -43.53 -13.04
C LEU A 9 30.75 -42.00 -13.11
N LYS A 10 31.63 -41.51 -13.99
CA LYS A 10 31.79 -40.07 -14.28
C LYS A 10 30.54 -39.46 -14.93
N ARG A 11 29.87 -40.20 -15.82
CA ARG A 11 28.62 -39.78 -16.48
C ARG A 11 27.44 -39.73 -15.50
N LEU A 12 27.39 -40.67 -14.55
CA LEU A 12 26.34 -40.71 -13.52
C LEU A 12 26.49 -39.56 -12.51
N MET A 13 27.73 -39.23 -12.10
CA MET A 13 27.99 -38.06 -11.25
C MET A 13 27.71 -36.73 -11.97
N MET A 14 28.00 -36.64 -13.28
CA MET A 14 27.65 -35.46 -14.08
C MET A 14 26.14 -35.27 -14.24
N GLY A 15 25.37 -36.36 -14.40
CA GLY A 15 23.90 -36.29 -14.47
C GLY A 15 23.25 -35.87 -13.15
N SER A 16 23.75 -36.38 -12.02
CA SER A 16 23.25 -36.00 -10.68
C SER A 16 23.57 -34.54 -10.33
N ALA A 17 24.75 -34.04 -10.70
CA ALA A 17 25.13 -32.64 -10.50
C ALA A 17 24.26 -31.69 -11.35
N LEU A 18 23.91 -32.09 -12.58
CA LEU A 18 23.06 -31.30 -13.46
C LEU A 18 21.61 -31.22 -12.96
N ILE A 19 21.07 -32.30 -12.41
CA ILE A 19 19.71 -32.32 -11.81
C ILE A 19 19.66 -31.47 -10.52
N MET A 20 20.71 -31.52 -9.70
CA MET A 20 20.80 -30.70 -8.47
C MET A 20 21.00 -29.21 -8.77
N ALA A 21 21.75 -28.87 -9.84
CA ALA A 21 21.88 -27.51 -10.34
C ALA A 21 20.57 -26.97 -10.94
N LEU A 22 19.79 -27.83 -11.62
CA LEU A 22 18.49 -27.45 -12.18
C LEU A 22 17.43 -27.22 -11.08
N GLY A 23 17.47 -27.99 -9.99
CA GLY A 23 16.60 -27.81 -8.82
C GLY A 23 16.86 -26.51 -8.04
N ALA A 24 18.12 -26.05 -7.98
CA ALA A 24 18.48 -24.79 -7.33
C ALA A 24 18.03 -23.52 -8.10
N SER A 25 17.57 -23.68 -9.34
CA SER A 25 17.17 -22.57 -10.22
C SER A 25 15.70 -22.14 -10.07
N LEU A 26 14.93 -22.80 -9.19
CA LEU A 26 13.50 -22.51 -8.96
C LEU A 26 13.24 -21.59 -7.76
N HIS A 27 14.23 -20.77 -7.38
CA HIS A 27 14.02 -19.73 -6.38
C HIS A 27 13.32 -18.52 -7.04
N SER A 28 12.01 -18.60 -7.18
CA SER A 28 11.19 -17.42 -7.46
C SER A 28 11.27 -16.49 -6.26
N ALA A 29 12.07 -15.43 -6.35
CA ALA A 29 12.01 -14.35 -5.37
C ALA A 29 10.56 -13.83 -5.31
N PRO A 30 10.01 -13.55 -4.12
CA PRO A 30 8.72 -12.91 -4.03
C PRO A 30 8.82 -11.57 -4.76
N VAL A 31 8.09 -11.44 -5.88
CA VAL A 31 7.89 -10.15 -6.53
C VAL A 31 7.11 -9.32 -5.51
N LEU A 32 7.76 -8.33 -4.89
CA LEU A 32 7.14 -7.38 -3.98
C LEU A 32 5.95 -6.75 -4.71
N ALA A 33 4.75 -7.18 -4.31
CA ALA A 33 3.52 -6.75 -4.95
C ALA A 33 3.23 -5.32 -4.50
N HIS A 34 3.57 -4.35 -5.37
CA HIS A 34 3.05 -3.00 -5.60
C HIS A 34 2.60 -2.19 -4.38
N ALA A 35 2.79 -0.86 -4.39
CA ALA A 35 2.16 -0.02 -3.39
C ALA A 35 0.64 -0.22 -3.31
N MET A 36 0.14 -0.46 -2.11
CA MET A 36 -1.26 -0.68 -1.79
C MET A 36 -1.57 -0.01 -0.47
N LEU A 37 -2.79 0.53 -0.36
CA LEU A 37 -3.31 1.03 0.90
C LEU A 37 -3.54 -0.15 1.85
N VAL A 38 -2.80 -0.18 2.96
CA VAL A 38 -2.90 -1.25 3.98
C VAL A 38 -3.80 -0.87 5.15
N LYS A 39 -3.89 0.43 5.46
CA LYS A 39 -4.73 0.95 6.54
C LYS A 39 -5.17 2.37 6.24
N ALA A 40 -6.35 2.74 6.73
CA ALA A 40 -6.88 4.09 6.64
C ALA A 40 -7.57 4.48 7.95
N GLU A 41 -7.40 5.73 8.35
CA GLU A 41 -8.11 6.38 9.44
C GLU A 41 -8.62 7.73 8.96
N PRO A 42 -9.95 7.94 8.88
CA PRO A 42 -11.03 6.98 9.16
C PRO A 42 -11.00 5.76 8.23
N ALA A 43 -11.45 4.61 8.73
CA ALA A 43 -11.51 3.39 7.94
C ALA A 43 -12.56 3.47 6.82
N ARG A 44 -12.39 2.67 5.77
CA ARG A 44 -13.35 2.56 4.67
C ARG A 44 -14.74 2.19 5.20
N ARG A 45 -15.74 3.00 4.85
CA ARG A 45 -17.15 2.93 5.29
C ARG A 45 -17.34 3.11 6.80
N ALA A 46 -16.37 3.70 7.51
CA ALA A 46 -16.54 4.04 8.92
C ALA A 46 -17.70 5.01 9.11
N VAL A 47 -18.44 4.84 10.20
CA VAL A 47 -19.49 5.75 10.66
C VAL A 47 -19.06 6.29 12.02
N LEU A 48 -18.63 7.54 12.06
CA LEU A 48 -18.04 8.19 13.21
C LEU A 48 -19.09 8.98 13.98
N SER A 49 -19.06 8.92 15.32
CA SER A 49 -19.88 9.79 16.18
C SER A 49 -19.32 11.22 16.27
N GLN A 50 -18.02 11.39 16.04
CA GLN A 50 -17.33 12.67 16.07
C GLN A 50 -16.54 12.90 14.78
N PRO A 51 -16.42 14.16 14.32
CA PRO A 51 -15.62 14.47 13.15
C PRO A 51 -14.13 14.19 13.41
N PRO A 52 -13.41 13.55 12.48
CA PRO A 52 -11.99 13.30 12.61
C PRO A 52 -11.20 14.60 12.38
N ALA A 53 -10.11 14.79 13.13
CA ALA A 53 -9.21 15.94 12.93
C ALA A 53 -8.30 15.79 11.70
N GLN A 54 -8.15 14.58 11.17
CA GLN A 54 -7.30 14.29 10.03
C GLN A 54 -7.75 13.02 9.29
N VAL A 55 -7.30 12.87 8.05
CA VAL A 55 -7.18 11.58 7.40
C VAL A 55 -5.73 11.14 7.42
N ARG A 56 -5.48 9.88 7.81
CA ARG A 56 -4.18 9.22 7.70
C ARG A 56 -4.31 7.93 6.91
N LEU A 57 -3.43 7.75 5.92
CA LEU A 57 -3.39 6.59 5.06
C LEU A 57 -2.02 5.93 5.18
N TRP A 58 -1.99 4.61 5.37
CA TRP A 58 -0.76 3.82 5.41
C TRP A 58 -0.69 2.91 4.20
N PHE A 59 0.52 2.76 3.67
CA PHE A 59 0.85 1.93 2.53
C PHE A 59 1.86 0.86 2.94
N ASN A 60 2.02 -0.18 2.11
CA ASN A 60 3.06 -1.19 2.28
C ASN A 60 4.45 -0.72 1.80
N GLU A 61 4.53 0.37 1.03
CA GLU A 61 5.75 0.94 0.47
C GLU A 61 5.92 2.42 0.80
N GLU A 62 7.16 2.91 0.73
CA GLU A 62 7.46 4.34 0.92
C GLU A 62 6.87 5.18 -0.21
N ILE A 63 6.38 6.37 0.15
CA ILE A 63 5.68 7.27 -0.77
C ILE A 63 6.58 8.42 -1.20
N GLU A 64 6.63 8.67 -2.51
CA GLU A 64 7.26 9.83 -3.10
C GLU A 64 6.48 11.09 -2.74
N LYS A 65 7.06 11.90 -1.84
CA LYS A 65 6.41 13.06 -1.22
C LYS A 65 5.79 14.04 -2.23
N ASP A 66 6.52 14.36 -3.29
CA ASP A 66 6.10 15.38 -4.27
C ASP A 66 4.99 14.88 -5.20
N TYR A 67 4.71 13.57 -5.19
CA TYR A 67 3.66 12.93 -5.99
C TYR A 67 2.48 12.43 -5.16
N ALA A 68 2.43 12.77 -3.86
CA ALA A 68 1.30 12.47 -3.00
C ALA A 68 0.19 13.52 -3.13
N SER A 69 -1.04 13.05 -3.32
CA SER A 69 -2.25 13.87 -3.32
C SER A 69 -3.35 13.18 -2.53
N LEU A 70 -4.07 13.97 -1.74
CA LEU A 70 -5.13 13.50 -0.86
C LEU A 70 -6.14 14.63 -0.74
N ALA A 71 -7.40 14.34 -1.00
CA ALA A 71 -8.52 15.26 -0.86
C ALA A 71 -9.66 14.56 -0.12
N VAL A 72 -10.36 15.33 0.71
CA VAL A 72 -11.62 14.90 1.31
C VAL A 72 -12.72 15.77 0.74
N LEU A 73 -13.70 15.11 0.11
CA LEU A 73 -14.82 15.76 -0.54
C LEU A 73 -16.09 15.55 0.27
N ASP A 74 -16.92 16.58 0.36
CA ASP A 74 -18.25 16.50 0.97
C ASP A 74 -19.29 15.87 0.03
N GLY A 75 -20.55 15.85 0.47
CA GLY A 75 -21.68 15.34 -0.34
C GLY A 75 -21.95 16.13 -1.62
N ALA A 76 -21.51 17.38 -1.71
CA ALA A 76 -21.57 18.21 -2.91
C ALA A 76 -20.34 18.03 -3.83
N LYS A 77 -19.42 17.13 -3.46
CA LYS A 77 -18.11 16.90 -4.11
C LYS A 77 -17.16 18.10 -4.01
N ALA A 78 -17.40 19.01 -3.08
CA ALA A 78 -16.48 20.11 -2.79
C ALA A 78 -15.39 19.64 -1.83
N ALA A 79 -14.15 20.09 -2.05
CA ALA A 79 -13.07 19.82 -1.12
C ALA A 79 -13.32 20.53 0.22
N VAL A 80 -13.17 19.81 1.33
CA VAL A 80 -13.36 20.38 2.67
C VAL A 80 -12.17 21.25 3.09
N THR A 81 -11.05 21.17 2.39
CA THR A 81 -9.81 21.91 2.66
C THR A 81 -8.95 22.00 1.39
N ASP A 82 -8.17 23.07 1.26
CA ASP A 82 -7.14 23.24 0.22
C ASP A 82 -5.73 22.80 0.68
N ALA A 83 -5.61 22.28 1.91
CA ALA A 83 -4.35 21.79 2.44
C ALA A 83 -3.80 20.62 1.60
N LYS A 84 -2.48 20.56 1.47
CA LYS A 84 -1.78 19.42 0.83
C LYS A 84 -1.48 18.35 1.87
N PRO A 85 -1.46 17.06 1.50
CA PRO A 85 -0.99 16.03 2.41
C PRO A 85 0.50 16.19 2.72
N THR A 86 0.91 15.68 3.86
CA THR A 86 2.33 15.51 4.22
C THR A 86 2.63 14.03 4.43
N ILE A 87 3.88 13.63 4.21
CA ILE A 87 4.37 12.36 4.74
C ILE A 87 4.30 12.43 6.27
N ALA A 88 3.89 11.34 6.92
CA ALA A 88 3.82 11.29 8.38
C ALA A 88 5.25 11.35 8.96
N ALA A 89 5.44 12.12 10.03
CA ALA A 89 6.76 12.30 10.64
C ALA A 89 7.32 11.01 11.26
N ASP A 90 6.44 10.09 11.62
CA ASP A 90 6.72 8.80 12.27
C ASP A 90 6.78 7.62 11.29
N ASP A 91 6.36 7.79 10.03
CA ASP A 91 6.27 6.70 9.05
C ASP A 91 6.33 7.21 7.59
N PRO A 92 7.41 6.93 6.82
CA PRO A 92 7.53 7.34 5.42
C PRO A 92 6.55 6.63 4.48
N LYS A 93 5.89 5.56 4.95
CA LYS A 93 4.85 4.83 4.23
C LYS A 93 3.45 5.35 4.52
N ALA A 94 3.33 6.47 5.23
CA ALA A 94 2.05 7.07 5.57
C ALA A 94 1.96 8.52 5.12
N ILE A 95 0.76 8.92 4.70
CA ILE A 95 0.43 10.32 4.43
C ILE A 95 -0.69 10.79 5.36
N VAL A 96 -0.67 12.08 5.68
CA VAL A 96 -1.64 12.74 6.56
C VAL A 96 -2.19 13.97 5.88
N LEU A 97 -3.50 14.17 5.98
CA LEU A 97 -4.17 15.42 5.63
C LEU A 97 -4.96 15.92 6.85
N ALA A 98 -4.59 17.09 7.36
CA ALA A 98 -5.35 17.77 8.41
C ALA A 98 -6.71 18.24 7.86
N LEU A 99 -7.75 18.09 8.68
CA LEU A 99 -9.12 18.47 8.33
C LEU A 99 -9.62 19.59 9.24
N PRO A 100 -10.48 20.49 8.73
CA PRO A 100 -11.29 21.35 9.60
C PRO A 100 -12.34 20.52 10.34
N GLU A 101 -13.09 21.16 11.23
CA GLU A 101 -14.27 20.53 11.83
C GLU A 101 -15.30 20.20 10.74
N LEU A 102 -15.67 18.91 10.66
CA LEU A 102 -16.60 18.41 9.66
C LEU A 102 -18.03 18.41 10.18
N ALA A 103 -18.97 18.88 9.36
CA ALA A 103 -20.39 18.73 9.61
C ALA A 103 -20.82 17.24 9.54
N PRO A 104 -21.97 16.87 10.12
CA PRO A 104 -22.57 15.56 9.86
C PRO A 104 -22.82 15.34 8.36
N GLY A 105 -22.42 14.18 7.85
CA GLY A 105 -22.54 13.90 6.42
C GLY A 105 -21.67 12.76 5.94
N LYS A 106 -21.81 12.44 4.66
CA LYS A 106 -20.97 11.48 3.95
C LYS A 106 -19.80 12.21 3.30
N TYR A 107 -18.61 11.64 3.42
CA TYR A 107 -17.37 12.19 2.88
C TYR A 107 -16.67 11.16 2.01
N THR A 108 -16.04 11.63 0.93
CA THR A 108 -15.21 10.82 0.03
C THR A 108 -13.74 11.20 0.22
N VAL A 109 -12.91 10.25 0.63
CA VAL A 109 -11.47 10.36 0.64
C VAL A 109 -10.96 9.90 -0.72
N LYS A 110 -10.34 10.80 -1.48
CA LYS A 110 -9.70 10.49 -2.77
C LYS A 110 -8.20 10.73 -2.64
N PHE A 111 -7.39 9.79 -3.11
CA PHE A 111 -5.95 9.93 -3.06
C PHE A 111 -5.28 9.36 -4.30
N ARG A 112 -4.17 9.97 -4.66
CA ARG A 112 -3.23 9.45 -5.65
C ARG A 112 -1.81 9.57 -5.11
N VAL A 113 -1.08 8.47 -5.04
CA VAL A 113 0.29 8.39 -4.54
C VAL A 113 1.18 7.63 -5.54
N LEU A 114 2.46 7.99 -5.56
CA LEU A 114 3.52 7.26 -6.25
C LEU A 114 4.43 6.65 -5.18
N SER A 115 4.70 5.36 -5.23
CA SER A 115 5.73 4.75 -4.40
C SER A 115 7.12 4.87 -5.01
N VAL A 116 8.13 4.74 -4.17
CA VAL A 116 9.55 4.79 -4.58
C VAL A 116 9.94 3.69 -5.59
N ASP A 117 9.13 2.64 -5.72
CA ASP A 117 9.28 1.57 -6.73
C ASP A 117 8.67 1.93 -8.11
N GLY A 118 8.04 3.10 -8.24
CA GLY A 118 7.47 3.61 -9.48
C GLY A 118 5.99 3.32 -9.71
N HIS A 119 5.28 2.70 -8.78
CA HIS A 119 3.85 2.39 -8.95
C HIS A 119 2.92 3.49 -8.45
N VAL A 120 1.85 3.75 -9.22
CA VAL A 120 0.81 4.72 -8.86
C VAL A 120 -0.41 4.00 -8.27
N VAL A 121 -0.86 4.47 -7.11
CA VAL A 121 -2.17 4.12 -6.55
C VAL A 121 -3.08 5.32 -6.68
N ASP A 122 -4.18 5.20 -7.41
CA ASP A 122 -5.22 6.23 -7.54
C ASP A 122 -6.59 5.62 -7.22
N THR A 123 -7.13 5.95 -6.05
CA THR A 123 -8.39 5.35 -5.59
C THR A 123 -9.12 6.25 -4.60
N SER A 124 -10.31 5.82 -4.20
CA SER A 124 -11.12 6.51 -3.21
C SER A 124 -11.88 5.56 -2.28
N TYR A 125 -12.34 6.12 -1.17
CA TYR A 125 -13.25 5.46 -0.24
C TYR A 125 -14.09 6.45 0.54
N ASP A 126 -15.18 5.99 1.13
CA ASP A 126 -16.11 6.84 1.86
C ASP A 126 -16.02 6.63 3.37
N PHE A 127 -16.32 7.67 4.15
CA PHE A 127 -16.71 7.56 5.57
C PHE A 127 -17.91 8.48 5.84
N THR A 128 -18.51 8.37 7.02
CA THR A 128 -19.67 9.16 7.43
C THR A 128 -19.49 9.70 8.83
N VAL A 129 -19.88 10.95 9.06
CA VAL A 129 -19.97 11.57 10.38
C VAL A 129 -21.45 11.65 10.77
N LYS A 130 -21.82 11.09 11.91
CA LYS A 130 -23.22 11.10 12.40
C LYS A 130 -23.64 12.50 12.82
N SER A 131 -24.95 12.72 12.75
CA SER A 131 -25.57 13.84 13.45
C SER A 131 -25.64 13.54 14.95
N LYS A 132 -25.37 14.54 15.80
CA LYS A 132 -25.57 14.43 17.26
C LYS A 132 -27.00 14.01 17.64
N ALA A 133 -27.98 14.21 16.77
CA ALA A 133 -29.36 13.77 17.01
C ALA A 133 -29.55 12.24 16.95
N GLN A 134 -28.58 11.49 16.42
CA GLN A 134 -28.63 10.02 16.24
C GLN A 134 -27.92 9.24 17.36
N GLU A 135 -27.58 9.88 18.48
CA GLU A 135 -27.05 9.20 19.70
C GLU A 135 -28.15 8.89 20.74
N LYS A 136 -29.42 9.07 20.37
CA LYS A 136 -30.58 8.76 21.23
C LYS A 136 -31.21 7.43 20.84
#